data_AF-A0A9Q6N2E4-F1
#
_entry.id   AF-A0A9Q6N2E4-F1
#
_cell.length_a   1.000
_cell.length_b   1.000
_cell.length_c   1.000
_cell.angle_alpha   90.00
_cell.angle_beta   90.00
_cell.angle_gamma   90.00
#
_symmetry.space_group_name_H-M   'P 1'
#
loop_
_entity.id
_entity.type
_entity.pdbx_description
1 polymer ?
#
loop_
_entity_poly.entity_id
_entity_poly.type
_entity_poly.pdbx_seq_one_letter_code
_entity_poly.pdbx_strand_id
1 'polypeptide(L)'
;MRQNEDDELAQENPFESLQMALETLIPLRRQRFIRAQRVQRQLQNNLTEAESQQHVEEQHLQQAQLHYQRQREGLRKQSCRQTLTAQVNAERTALETMCRQQQSCQQSEQRCQQVAHELTQASQHTRERQKDLEKLEYLAEHLEDA
;
A
#
# COMPACT_ATOMS: atom_id res chain seq x y z
N MET A 1 -52.85 33.55 41.26
CA MET A 1 -51.38 33.68 41.34
C MET A 1 -50.78 32.37 40.87
N ARG A 2 -49.67 32.48 40.13
CA ARG A 2 -49.07 31.51 39.22
C ARG A 2 -48.95 30.09 39.82
N GLN A 3 -49.39 29.11 39.03
CA GLN A 3 -49.00 27.71 39.18
C GLN A 3 -47.49 27.64 39.02
N ASN A 4 -46.81 27.00 39.97
CA ASN A 4 -45.41 26.63 39.82
C ASN A 4 -45.41 25.52 38.78
N GLU A 5 -44.97 25.85 37.56
CA GLU A 5 -44.64 24.86 36.55
C GLU A 5 -43.39 24.15 37.05
N ASP A 6 -43.57 22.87 37.33
CA ASP A 6 -42.56 21.92 37.70
C ASP A 6 -41.42 21.96 36.67
N ASP A 7 -40.30 22.57 37.07
CA ASP A 7 -38.99 22.35 36.46
C ASP A 7 -38.52 20.93 36.89
N GLU A 8 -39.28 19.90 36.49
CA GLU A 8 -38.80 18.51 36.46
C GLU A 8 -37.82 18.42 35.29
N LEU A 9 -36.62 18.96 35.50
CA LEU A 9 -35.44 18.54 34.76
C LEU A 9 -35.26 17.04 35.06
N ALA A 10 -35.78 16.20 34.18
CA ALA A 10 -35.48 14.78 34.16
C ALA A 10 -33.97 14.63 34.32
N GLN A 11 -33.52 14.13 35.48
CA GLN A 11 -32.13 13.78 35.68
C GLN A 11 -31.86 12.60 34.75
N GLU A 12 -31.35 12.89 33.54
CA GLU A 12 -30.84 11.87 32.64
C GLU A 12 -29.88 11.00 33.44
N ASN A 13 -30.21 9.72 33.57
CA ASN A 13 -29.34 8.78 34.24
C ASN A 13 -28.03 8.72 33.42
N PRO A 14 -26.88 9.15 33.98
CA PRO A 14 -25.63 9.22 33.23
C PRO A 14 -25.20 7.85 32.69
N PHE A 15 -25.67 6.76 33.31
CA PHE A 15 -25.47 5.40 32.84
C PHE A 15 -26.26 5.09 31.55
N GLU A 16 -27.54 5.48 31.48
CA GLU A 16 -28.37 5.31 30.28
C GLU A 16 -27.83 6.14 29.12
N SER A 17 -27.40 7.37 29.39
CA SER A 17 -26.76 8.26 28.41
C SER A 17 -25.45 7.64 27.87
N LEU A 18 -24.64 7.03 28.74
CA LEU A 18 -23.41 6.33 28.35
C LEU A 18 -23.69 5.08 27.52
N GLN A 19 -24.69 4.29 27.89
CA GLN A 19 -25.11 3.09 27.15
C GLN A 19 -25.58 3.45 25.74
N MET A 20 -26.46 4.46 25.61
CA MET A 20 -26.91 4.97 24.30
C MET A 20 -25.76 5.51 23.45
N ALA A 21 -24.79 6.18 24.08
CA ALA A 21 -23.59 6.66 23.39
C ALA A 21 -22.74 5.49 22.85
N LEU A 22 -22.56 4.42 23.63
CA LEU A 22 -21.81 3.23 23.21
C LEU A 22 -22.51 2.44 22.10
N GLU A 23 -23.83 2.27 22.19
CA GLU A 23 -24.65 1.65 21.14
C GLU A 23 -24.50 2.36 19.79
N THR A 24 -24.27 3.68 19.82
CA THR A 24 -24.02 4.47 18.60
C THR A 24 -22.55 4.41 18.18
N LEU A 25 -21.60 4.51 19.12
CA LEU A 25 -20.17 4.64 18.83
C LEU A 25 -19.53 3.33 18.37
N ILE A 26 -19.89 2.19 18.95
CA ILE A 26 -19.29 0.89 18.63
C ILE A 26 -19.52 0.51 17.17
N PRO A 27 -20.74 0.55 16.61
CA PRO A 27 -20.97 0.26 15.20
C PRO A 27 -20.18 1.18 14.27
N LEU A 28 -20.10 2.48 14.58
CA LEU A 28 -19.32 3.45 13.80
C LEU A 28 -17.82 3.13 13.82
N ARG A 29 -17.28 2.74 14.97
CA ARG A 29 -15.87 2.38 15.13
C ARG A 29 -15.54 1.06 14.44
N ARG A 30 -16.44 0.08 14.53
CA ARG A 30 -16.35 -1.19 13.79
C ARG A 30 -16.36 -0.97 12.29
N GLN A 31 -17.24 -0.10 11.78
CA GLN A 31 -17.24 0.28 10.36
C GLN A 31 -15.92 0.94 9.94
N ARG A 32 -15.38 1.87 10.73
CA ARG A 32 -14.09 2.51 10.46
C ARG A 32 -12.93 1.51 10.46
N PHE A 33 -12.93 0.56 11.40
CA PHE A 33 -11.96 -0.52 11.45
C PHE A 33 -12.03 -1.42 10.21
N ILE A 34 -13.24 -1.84 9.80
CA ILE A 34 -13.43 -2.63 8.57
C ILE A 34 -12.92 -1.88 7.33
N ARG A 35 -13.17 -0.56 7.24
CA ARG A 35 -12.64 0.26 6.14
C ARG A 35 -11.10 0.29 6.16
N ALA A 36 -10.49 0.46 7.33
CA ALA A 36 -9.03 0.43 7.47
C ALA A 36 -8.44 -0.94 7.04
N GLN A 37 -9.06 -2.04 7.46
CA GLN A 37 -8.67 -3.40 7.04
C GLN A 37 -8.77 -3.59 5.51
N ARG A 38 -9.81 -3.05 4.87
CA ARG A 38 -9.94 -3.12 3.40
C ARG A 38 -8.80 -2.40 2.70
N VAL A 39 -8.46 -1.19 3.16
CA VAL A 39 -7.33 -0.42 2.62
C VAL A 39 -6.02 -1.18 2.83
N GLN A 40 -5.80 -1.75 4.02
CA GLN A 40 -4.60 -2.55 4.31
C GLN A 40 -4.49 -3.76 3.35
N ARG A 41 -5.58 -4.51 3.12
CA ARG A 41 -5.60 -5.64 2.18
C ARG A 41 -5.35 -5.19 0.74
N GLN A 42 -5.92 -4.06 0.33
CA GLN A 42 -5.68 -3.52 -1.00
C GLN A 42 -4.19 -3.17 -1.20
N LEU A 43 -3.55 -2.56 -0.19
CA LEU A 43 -2.12 -2.25 -0.25
C LEU A 43 -1.24 -3.50 -0.23
N GLN A 44 -1.65 -4.57 0.46
CA GLN A 44 -0.98 -5.87 0.39
C GLN A 44 -1.01 -6.43 -1.03
N ASN A 45 -2.19 -6.43 -1.67
CA ASN A 45 -2.33 -6.89 -3.04
C ASN A 45 -1.49 -6.05 -4.01
N ASN A 46 -1.54 -4.71 -3.86
CA ASN A 46 -0.74 -3.80 -4.67
C ASN A 46 0.77 -4.05 -4.50
N LEU A 47 1.22 -4.39 -3.30
CA LEU A 47 2.63 -4.72 -3.05
C LEU A 47 3.02 -6.00 -3.79
N THR A 48 2.21 -7.06 -3.69
CA THR A 48 2.45 -8.30 -4.42
C THR A 48 2.46 -8.08 -5.94
N GLU A 49 1.56 -7.25 -6.47
CA GLU A 49 1.56 -6.89 -7.89
C GLU A 49 2.81 -6.10 -8.29
N ALA A 50 3.25 -5.16 -7.45
CA ALA A 50 4.46 -4.37 -7.69
C ALA A 50 5.72 -5.25 -7.66
N GLU A 51 5.84 -6.16 -6.68
CA GLU A 51 6.94 -7.13 -6.59
C GLU A 51 6.97 -8.08 -7.81
N SER A 52 5.79 -8.52 -8.27
CA SER A 52 5.70 -9.32 -9.50
C SER A 52 6.17 -8.52 -10.72
N GLN A 53 5.83 -7.24 -10.83
CA GLN A 53 6.29 -6.37 -11.91
C GLN A 53 7.80 -6.14 -11.84
N GLN A 54 8.34 -5.92 -10.64
CA GLN A 54 9.78 -5.79 -10.42
C GLN A 54 10.52 -7.02 -10.92
N HIS A 55 10.03 -8.22 -10.60
CA HIS A 55 10.64 -9.44 -11.05
C HIS A 55 10.65 -9.57 -12.59
N VAL A 56 9.57 -9.15 -13.26
CA VAL A 56 9.50 -9.13 -14.73
C VAL A 56 10.50 -8.14 -15.32
N GLU A 57 10.60 -6.92 -14.77
CA GLU A 57 11.57 -5.92 -15.24
C GLU A 57 13.02 -6.39 -15.03
N GLU A 58 13.31 -7.06 -13.91
CA GLU A 58 14.63 -7.66 -13.65
C GLU A 58 14.98 -8.73 -14.69
N GLN A 59 14.03 -9.58 -15.07
CA GLN A 59 14.22 -10.56 -16.14
C GLN A 59 14.47 -9.88 -17.49
N HIS A 60 13.72 -8.83 -17.82
CA HIS A 60 13.93 -8.05 -19.06
C HIS A 60 15.31 -7.39 -19.08
N LEU A 61 15.78 -6.86 -17.95
CA LEU A 61 17.11 -6.29 -17.84
C LEU A 61 18.20 -7.35 -18.07
N GLN A 62 18.06 -8.54 -17.47
CA GLN A 62 19.00 -9.64 -17.70
C GLN A 62 19.06 -10.03 -19.20
N GLN A 63 17.91 -10.12 -19.86
CA GLN A 63 17.84 -10.41 -21.29
C GLN A 63 18.50 -9.30 -22.13
N ALA A 64 18.25 -8.03 -21.80
CA ALA A 64 18.85 -6.89 -22.48
C ALA A 64 20.37 -6.85 -22.30
N GLN A 65 20.89 -7.16 -21.10
CA GLN A 65 22.32 -7.28 -20.82
C GLN A 65 22.97 -8.40 -21.65
N LEU A 66 22.35 -9.58 -21.72
CA LEU A 66 22.84 -10.69 -22.54
C LEU A 66 22.85 -10.31 -24.03
N HIS A 67 21.80 -9.66 -24.52
CA HIS A 67 21.74 -9.18 -25.90
C HIS A 67 22.85 -8.18 -26.19
N TYR A 68 23.05 -7.20 -25.30
CA TYR A 68 24.13 -6.22 -25.40
C TYR A 68 25.51 -6.88 -25.45
N GLN A 69 25.79 -7.84 -24.56
CA GLN A 69 27.05 -8.58 -24.54
C GLN A 69 27.30 -9.32 -25.85
N ARG A 70 26.29 -10.00 -26.42
CA ARG A 70 26.41 -10.69 -27.72
C ARG A 70 26.73 -9.72 -28.86
N GLN A 71 26.06 -8.56 -28.92
CA GLN A 71 26.35 -7.55 -29.94
C GLN A 71 27.78 -7.01 -29.80
N ARG A 72 28.21 -6.74 -28.57
CA ARG A 72 29.57 -6.25 -28.27
C ARG A 72 30.65 -7.27 -28.63
N GLU A 73 30.42 -8.56 -28.37
CA GLU A 73 31.32 -9.63 -28.78
C GLU A 73 31.38 -9.81 -30.31
N GLY A 74 30.23 -9.72 -30.98
CA GLY A 74 30.15 -9.76 -32.45
C GLY A 74 31.01 -8.67 -33.09
N LEU A 75 30.90 -7.44 -32.57
CA LEU A 75 31.70 -6.31 -33.02
C LEU A 75 33.20 -6.53 -32.80
N ARG A 76 33.61 -7.09 -31.66
CA ARG A 76 35.02 -7.38 -31.35
C ARG A 76 35.66 -8.43 -32.26
N LYS A 77 34.88 -9.39 -32.76
CA LYS A 77 35.35 -10.50 -33.59
C LYS A 77 35.42 -10.14 -35.08
N GLN A 78 35.01 -8.94 -35.50
CA GLN A 78 34.96 -8.58 -36.92
C GLN A 78 36.29 -8.09 -37.49
N SER A 79 36.60 -8.58 -38.70
CA SER A 79 37.78 -8.23 -39.49
C SER A 79 37.45 -7.42 -40.76
N CYS A 80 36.18 -7.32 -41.19
CA CYS A 80 35.82 -6.71 -42.48
C CYS A 80 35.04 -5.38 -42.31
N ARG A 81 35.52 -4.32 -42.95
CA ARG A 81 34.98 -2.95 -42.86
C ARG A 81 33.56 -2.76 -43.43
N GLN A 82 33.12 -3.60 -44.36
CA GLN A 82 31.87 -3.38 -45.12
C GLN A 82 30.59 -3.55 -44.29
N THR A 83 30.67 -4.16 -43.10
CA THR A 83 29.50 -4.39 -42.21
C THR A 83 29.61 -3.64 -40.87
N LEU A 84 30.67 -2.84 -40.68
CA LEU A 84 30.98 -2.19 -39.41
C LEU A 84 29.89 -1.19 -38.98
N THR A 85 29.38 -0.38 -39.90
CA THR A 85 28.34 0.63 -39.58
C THR A 85 27.04 -0.01 -39.08
N ALA A 86 26.60 -1.11 -39.70
CA ALA A 86 25.40 -1.82 -39.29
C ALA A 86 25.57 -2.45 -37.88
N GLN A 87 26.76 -2.98 -37.58
CA GLN A 87 27.04 -3.58 -36.27
C GLN A 87 27.21 -2.54 -35.16
N VAL A 88 27.86 -1.41 -35.44
CA VAL A 88 27.93 -0.28 -34.49
C VAL A 88 26.52 0.23 -34.17
N ASN A 89 25.65 0.34 -35.17
CA ASN A 89 24.26 0.73 -34.93
C ASN A 89 23.52 -0.32 -34.07
N ALA A 90 23.71 -1.61 -34.33
CA ALA A 90 23.11 -2.68 -33.53
C ALA A 90 23.58 -2.69 -32.06
N GLU A 91 24.88 -2.47 -31.82
CA GLU A 91 25.44 -2.34 -30.46
C GLU A 91 24.86 -1.13 -29.74
N ARG A 92 24.78 0.02 -30.43
CA ARG A 92 24.19 1.24 -29.88
C ARG A 92 22.72 1.04 -29.51
N THR A 93 21.91 0.43 -30.37
CA THR A 93 20.50 0.12 -30.06
C THR A 93 20.38 -0.85 -28.89
N ALA A 94 21.25 -1.85 -28.80
CA ALA A 94 21.28 -2.77 -27.66
C ALA A 94 21.65 -2.06 -26.35
N LEU A 95 22.60 -1.12 -26.40
CA LEU A 95 22.98 -0.28 -25.26
C LEU A 95 21.82 0.62 -24.82
N GLU A 96 21.18 1.31 -25.75
CA GLU A 96 20.00 2.15 -25.48
C GLU A 96 18.87 1.35 -24.84
N THR A 97 18.62 0.13 -25.33
CA THR A 97 17.61 -0.78 -24.77
C THR A 97 17.98 -1.20 -23.34
N MET A 98 19.23 -1.57 -23.09
CA MET A 98 19.71 -1.92 -21.75
C MET A 98 19.55 -0.75 -20.78
N CYS A 99 19.91 0.47 -21.17
CA CYS A 99 19.74 1.66 -20.34
C CYS A 99 18.27 1.92 -20.00
N ARG A 100 17.34 1.75 -20.95
CA ARG A 100 15.91 1.86 -20.69
C ARG A 100 15.43 0.81 -19.69
N GLN A 101 15.86 -0.45 -19.85
CA GLN A 101 15.49 -1.52 -18.92
C GLN A 101 16.05 -1.30 -17.51
N GLN A 102 17.25 -0.72 -17.38
CA GLN A 102 17.78 -0.32 -16.08
C GLN A 102 16.91 0.76 -15.41
N GLN A 103 16.45 1.74 -16.19
CA GLN A 103 15.54 2.77 -15.68
C GLN A 103 14.19 2.18 -15.25
N SER A 104 13.62 1.25 -16.04
CA SER A 104 12.39 0.54 -15.67
C SER A 104 12.54 -0.24 -14.36
N CYS A 105 13.65 -0.96 -14.18
CA CYS A 105 13.95 -1.67 -12.94
C CYS A 105 13.99 -0.71 -11.73
N GLN A 106 14.70 0.41 -11.86
CA GLN A 106 14.78 1.42 -10.78
C GLN A 106 13.42 2.00 -10.42
N GLN A 107 12.58 2.30 -11.44
CA GLN A 107 11.22 2.80 -11.20
C GLN A 107 10.34 1.75 -10.52
N SER A 108 10.46 0.48 -10.91
CA SER A 108 9.71 -0.61 -10.30
C SER A 108 10.12 -0.85 -8.84
N GLU A 109 11.42 -0.79 -8.55
CA GLU A 109 11.95 -0.88 -7.18
C GLU A 109 11.42 0.27 -6.31
N GLN A 110 11.46 1.52 -6.82
CA GLN A 110 10.90 2.67 -6.12
C GLN A 110 9.40 2.51 -5.84
N ARG A 111 8.63 1.97 -6.80
CA ARG A 111 7.21 1.69 -6.62
C ARG A 111 6.99 0.66 -5.51
N CYS A 112 7.77 -0.41 -5.48
CA CYS A 112 7.67 -1.41 -4.40
C CYS A 112 7.94 -0.78 -3.03
N GLN A 113 8.98 0.04 -2.93
CA GLN A 113 9.32 0.75 -1.68
C GLN A 113 8.20 1.69 -1.23
N GLN A 114 7.59 2.44 -2.15
CA GLN A 114 6.46 3.33 -1.86
C GLN A 114 5.25 2.56 -1.33
N VAL A 115 4.83 1.49 -2.03
CA VAL A 115 3.66 0.70 -1.62
C VAL A 115 3.93 -0.03 -0.29
N ALA A 116 5.15 -0.53 -0.07
CA ALA A 116 5.54 -1.13 1.21
C ALA A 116 5.49 -0.12 2.37
N HIS A 117 5.88 1.13 2.12
CA HIS A 117 5.77 2.20 3.10
C HIS A 117 4.32 2.53 3.43
N GLU A 118 3.46 2.69 2.40
CA GLU A 118 2.02 2.92 2.57
C GLU A 118 1.35 1.76 3.33
N LEU A 119 1.71 0.52 3.02
CA LEU A 119 1.20 -0.66 3.73
C LEU A 119 1.59 -0.64 5.21
N THR A 120 2.80 -0.19 5.53
CA THR A 120 3.26 -0.06 6.92
C THR A 120 2.41 0.96 7.67
N GLN A 121 2.16 2.13 7.08
CA GLN A 121 1.30 3.16 7.66
C GLN A 121 -0.14 2.67 7.83
N ALA A 122 -0.71 2.02 6.81
CA ALA A 122 -2.07 1.48 6.87
C ALA A 122 -2.20 0.36 7.92
N SER A 123 -1.16 -0.44 8.11
CA SER A 123 -1.11 -1.48 9.14
C SER A 123 -1.07 -0.88 10.55
N GLN A 124 -0.29 0.18 10.76
CA GLN A 124 -0.27 0.92 12.03
C GLN A 124 -1.65 1.54 12.31
N HIS A 125 -2.23 2.23 11.32
CA HIS A 125 -3.55 2.82 11.44
C HIS A 125 -4.62 1.78 11.78
N THR A 126 -4.60 0.63 11.11
CA THR A 126 -5.56 -0.46 11.36
C THR A 126 -5.45 -0.99 12.80
N ARG A 127 -4.23 -1.14 13.32
CA ARG A 127 -4.00 -1.54 14.72
C ARG A 127 -4.52 -0.51 15.71
N GLU A 128 -4.35 0.78 15.44
CA GLU A 128 -4.91 1.86 16.28
C GLU A 128 -6.44 1.81 16.30
N ARG A 129 -7.07 1.61 15.14
CA ARG A 129 -8.53 1.47 15.05
C ARG A 129 -9.06 0.22 15.74
N GLN A 130 -8.30 -0.87 15.71
CA GLN A 130 -8.62 -2.08 16.47
C GLN A 130 -8.60 -1.79 17.98
N LYS A 131 -7.53 -1.17 18.49
CA LYS A 131 -7.42 -0.80 19.91
C LYS A 131 -8.53 0.13 20.36
N ASP A 132 -8.90 1.12 19.54
CA ASP A 132 -10.02 2.03 19.82
C ASP A 132 -11.34 1.27 19.97
N LEU A 133 -11.56 0.26 19.11
CA LEU A 133 -12.77 -0.56 19.14
C LEU A 133 -12.78 -1.48 20.37
N GLU A 134 -11.68 -2.19 20.63
CA GLU A 134 -11.53 -3.09 21.79
C GLU A 134 -11.78 -2.36 23.11
N LYS A 135 -11.28 -1.12 23.25
CA LYS A 135 -11.55 -0.29 24.43
C LYS A 135 -13.03 0.01 24.63
N LEU A 136 -13.77 0.28 23.56
CA LEU A 136 -15.19 0.59 23.63
C LEU A 136 -16.03 -0.67 23.89
N GLU A 137 -15.66 -1.79 23.27
CA GLU A 137 -16.30 -3.09 23.52
C GLU A 137 -16.08 -3.53 24.97
N TYR A 138 -14.85 -3.36 25.49
CA TYR A 138 -14.55 -3.59 26.91
C TYR A 138 -15.40 -2.72 27.84
N LEU A 139 -15.52 -1.41 27.55
CA LEU A 139 -16.35 -0.51 28.35
C LEU A 139 -17.83 -0.90 28.33
N ALA A 140 -18.35 -1.35 27.18
CA ALA A 140 -19.75 -1.80 27.09
C ALA A 140 -19.99 -3.06 27.93
N GLU A 141 -19.11 -4.06 27.83
CA GLU A 141 -19.19 -5.30 28.62
C GLU A 141 -19.17 -5.01 30.13
N HIS A 142 -18.31 -4.09 30.58
CA HIS A 142 -18.17 -3.76 32.01
C HIS A 142 -19.23 -2.78 32.53
N LEU A 143 -20.03 -2.18 31.64
CA LEU A 143 -21.24 -1.45 32.05
C LEU A 143 -22.41 -2.42 32.22
N GLU A 144 -22.52 -3.46 31.39
CA GLU A 144 -23.58 -4.48 31.55
C GLU A 144 -23.45 -5.27 32.87
N ASP A 145 -22.23 -5.37 33.42
CA ASP A 145 -21.92 -6.08 34.68
C ASP A 145 -22.00 -5.20 35.96
N ALA A 146 -22.22 -3.88 35.84
CA ALA A 146 -22.21 -2.90 36.94
C ALA A 146 -23.62 -2.52 37.42
#